data_AF-A0A2E5ACE6-F1
#
_entry.id   AF-A0A2E5ACE6-F1
#
_cell.length_a   1.000
_cell.length_b   1.000
_cell.length_c   1.000
_cell.angle_alpha   90.00
_cell.angle_beta   90.00
_cell.angle_gamma   90.00
#
_symmetry.space_group_name_H-M   'P 1'
#
loop_
_entity.id
_entity.type
_entity.pdbx_description
1 polymer ?
#
loop_
_entity_poly.entity_id
_entity_poly.type
_entity_poly.pdbx_seq_one_letter_code
_entity_poly.pdbx_strand_id
1 'polypeptide(L)'
;MTMHLPVQHNTVEQIVELRNAAIGTLGAQFDLEQEANALHIERIKYIKAAGYRLKPNQDAPWDKVKVLSEEEIAEQREAFIHAETRDIDRGLWEQVVEASGIEKLMDTQSKEELYGSLRSDDLPELTIDNIWATLEKFRDDSHDIFQRGIANVFSKLDRRFKSHDGFKIGSRIIFNEALNEYGSWNYYRKTDDRLRDVERTFFVLDGEPVPEKYMGIAGLVERHATWDKKDYPKIIESEDFPDKAFQERQHQCLVLREERSSNLALFNMN
;
A
#
# COMPACT_ATOMS: atom_id res chain seq x y z
N MET A 1 -15.91 1.84 27.08
CA MET A 1 -14.47 1.51 27.15
C MET A 1 -14.26 0.20 26.41
N THR A 2 -14.04 0.28 25.11
CA THR A 2 -13.83 -0.90 24.25
C THR A 2 -12.38 -1.34 24.47
N MET A 3 -12.18 -2.47 25.14
CA MET A 3 -10.86 -3.13 25.18
C MET A 3 -10.52 -3.54 23.76
N HIS A 4 -9.58 -2.83 23.13
CA HIS A 4 -8.93 -3.32 21.92
C HIS A 4 -7.99 -4.44 22.37
N LEU A 5 -8.39 -5.69 22.13
CA LEU A 5 -7.50 -6.83 22.33
C LEU A 5 -6.29 -6.63 21.40
N PRO A 6 -5.05 -6.88 21.86
CA PRO A 6 -3.89 -6.76 21.00
C PRO A 6 -4.03 -7.73 19.83
N VAL A 7 -3.95 -7.20 18.60
CA VAL A 7 -3.86 -8.02 17.40
C VAL A 7 -2.51 -8.73 17.46
N GLN A 8 -2.53 -10.05 17.58
CA GLN A 8 -1.31 -10.85 17.58
C GLN A 8 -0.84 -11.01 16.14
N HIS A 9 0.33 -10.45 15.83
CA HIS A 9 0.99 -10.62 14.53
C HIS A 9 1.91 -11.85 14.57
N ASN A 10 2.01 -12.56 13.44
CA ASN A 10 3.02 -13.61 13.27
C ASN A 10 4.43 -12.98 13.26
N THR A 11 5.40 -13.69 13.82
CA THR A 11 6.83 -13.36 13.68
C THR A 11 7.31 -13.56 12.24
N VAL A 12 8.45 -12.97 11.86
CA VAL A 12 9.06 -13.15 10.52
C VAL A 12 9.30 -14.63 10.24
N GLU A 13 9.79 -15.36 11.22
CA GLU A 13 10.06 -16.80 11.13
C GLU A 13 8.76 -17.58 10.87
N GLN A 14 7.69 -17.27 11.60
CA GLN A 14 6.39 -17.91 11.40
C GLN A 14 5.78 -17.58 10.04
N ILE A 15 5.95 -16.34 9.55
CA ILE A 15 5.48 -15.94 8.21
C ILE A 15 6.19 -16.78 7.15
N VAL A 16 7.53 -16.89 7.22
CA VAL A 16 8.31 -17.66 6.26
C VAL A 16 8.03 -19.17 6.36
N GLU A 17 7.83 -19.70 7.57
CA GLU A 17 7.44 -21.10 7.78
C GLU A 17 6.08 -21.39 7.13
N LEU A 18 5.07 -20.57 7.41
CA LEU A 18 3.74 -20.71 6.84
C LEU A 18 3.74 -20.52 5.32
N ARG A 19 4.55 -19.59 4.80
CA ARG A 19 4.78 -19.42 3.37
C ARG A 19 5.34 -20.69 2.74
N ASN A 20 6.40 -21.27 3.31
CA ASN A 20 7.03 -22.48 2.79
C ASN A 20 6.08 -23.68 2.85
N ALA A 21 5.27 -23.78 3.91
CA ALA A 21 4.21 -24.78 3.98
C ALA A 21 3.17 -24.58 2.87
N ALA A 22 2.73 -23.34 2.62
CA ALA A 22 1.76 -23.02 1.58
C ALA A 22 2.29 -23.37 0.18
N ILE A 23 3.46 -22.85 -0.19
CA ILE A 23 4.03 -23.08 -1.53
C ILE A 23 4.41 -24.56 -1.75
N GLY A 24 4.72 -25.29 -0.67
CA GLY A 24 4.99 -26.73 -0.71
C GLY A 24 3.79 -27.57 -1.14
N THR A 25 2.56 -27.02 -1.06
CA THR A 25 1.33 -27.73 -1.51
C THR A 25 1.05 -27.57 -3.01
N LEU A 26 1.62 -26.54 -3.67
CA LEU A 26 1.30 -26.18 -5.05
C LEU A 26 1.58 -27.31 -6.05
N GLY A 27 2.68 -28.04 -5.85
CA GLY A 27 3.00 -29.18 -6.70
C GLY A 27 1.93 -30.27 -6.65
N ALA A 28 1.54 -30.66 -5.44
CA ALA A 28 0.50 -31.67 -5.24
C ALA A 28 -0.88 -31.20 -5.74
N GLN A 29 -1.19 -29.91 -5.57
CA GLN A 29 -2.39 -29.30 -6.14
C GLN A 29 -2.41 -29.46 -7.66
N PHE A 30 -1.34 -29.05 -8.34
CA PHE A 30 -1.23 -29.15 -9.79
C PHE A 30 -1.37 -30.61 -10.26
N ASP A 31 -0.68 -31.53 -9.60
CA ASP A 31 -0.70 -32.95 -9.95
C ASP A 31 -2.14 -33.53 -9.85
N LEU A 32 -2.88 -33.18 -8.79
CA LEU A 32 -4.30 -33.55 -8.63
C LEU A 32 -5.20 -32.92 -9.70
N GLU A 33 -4.94 -31.69 -10.12
CA GLU A 33 -5.67 -31.05 -11.22
C GLU A 33 -5.41 -31.76 -12.56
N GLN A 34 -4.18 -32.23 -12.81
CA GLN A 34 -3.87 -33.03 -13.99
C GLN A 34 -4.58 -34.39 -13.98
N GLU A 35 -4.65 -35.06 -12.83
CA GLU A 35 -5.44 -36.30 -12.68
C GLU A 35 -6.94 -36.06 -12.96
N ALA A 36 -7.50 -34.99 -12.40
CA ALA A 36 -8.88 -34.61 -12.64
C ALA A 36 -9.13 -34.31 -14.12
N ASN A 37 -8.21 -33.64 -14.79
CA ASN A 37 -8.26 -33.36 -16.23
C ASN A 37 -8.19 -34.64 -17.06
N ALA A 38 -7.35 -35.61 -16.69
CA ALA A 38 -7.28 -36.91 -17.37
C ALA A 38 -8.61 -37.67 -17.31
N LEU A 39 -9.24 -37.73 -16.13
CA LEU A 39 -10.57 -38.32 -15.95
C LEU A 39 -11.64 -37.55 -16.73
N HIS A 40 -11.53 -36.22 -16.78
CA HIS A 40 -12.41 -35.37 -17.58
C HIS A 40 -12.33 -35.76 -19.06
N ILE A 41 -11.13 -35.89 -19.61
CA ILE A 41 -10.90 -36.28 -21.02
C ILE A 41 -11.48 -37.67 -21.28
N GLU A 42 -11.29 -38.62 -20.38
CA GLU A 42 -11.85 -39.96 -20.50
C GLU A 42 -13.38 -39.94 -20.54
N ARG A 43 -14.02 -39.20 -19.64
CA ARG A 43 -15.48 -39.01 -19.63
C ARG A 43 -15.99 -38.43 -20.95
N ILE A 44 -15.28 -37.46 -21.54
CA ILE A 44 -15.65 -36.88 -22.84
C ILE A 44 -15.63 -37.93 -23.95
N LYS A 45 -14.67 -38.87 -23.93
CA LYS A 45 -14.61 -39.97 -24.92
C LYS A 45 -15.91 -40.78 -24.91
N TYR A 46 -16.42 -41.13 -23.73
CA TYR A 46 -17.68 -41.86 -23.59
C TYR A 46 -18.90 -41.06 -24.04
N ILE A 47 -18.99 -39.77 -23.68
CA ILE A 47 -20.09 -38.89 -24.10
C ILE A 47 -20.15 -38.77 -25.64
N LYS A 48 -18.98 -38.59 -26.28
CA LYS A 48 -18.87 -38.56 -27.75
C LYS A 48 -19.26 -39.90 -28.37
N ALA A 49 -18.80 -41.02 -27.79
CA ALA A 49 -19.16 -42.36 -28.25
C ALA A 49 -20.66 -42.66 -28.13
N ALA A 50 -21.34 -42.08 -27.13
CA ALA A 50 -22.80 -42.17 -26.97
C ALA A 50 -23.58 -41.33 -28.01
N GLY A 51 -22.89 -40.59 -28.89
CA GLY A 51 -23.50 -39.85 -29.99
C GLY A 51 -23.88 -38.40 -29.64
N TYR A 52 -23.41 -37.86 -28.51
CA TYR A 52 -23.61 -36.45 -28.18
C TYR A 52 -22.91 -35.55 -29.22
N ARG A 53 -23.66 -34.59 -29.79
CA ARG A 53 -23.13 -33.59 -30.72
C ARG A 53 -23.44 -32.20 -30.18
N LEU A 54 -22.43 -31.34 -30.10
CA LEU A 54 -22.62 -29.92 -29.77
C LEU A 54 -23.41 -29.24 -30.88
N LYS A 55 -24.31 -28.33 -30.50
CA LYS A 55 -24.95 -27.45 -31.46
C LYS A 55 -23.92 -26.42 -31.95
N PRO A 56 -24.00 -25.93 -33.21
CA PRO A 56 -22.98 -25.08 -33.83
C PRO A 56 -22.58 -23.80 -33.08
N ASN A 57 -23.43 -23.30 -32.16
CA ASN A 57 -23.20 -22.07 -31.40
C ASN A 57 -23.15 -22.30 -29.89
N GLN A 58 -22.84 -23.53 -29.45
CA GLN A 58 -22.68 -23.83 -28.03
C GLN A 58 -21.22 -24.10 -27.70
N ASP A 59 -20.66 -23.25 -26.84
CA ASP A 59 -19.43 -23.56 -26.13
C ASP A 59 -19.73 -24.57 -25.03
N ALA A 60 -19.12 -25.74 -25.14
CA ALA A 60 -18.98 -26.64 -24.00
C ALA A 60 -17.60 -26.41 -23.37
N PRO A 61 -17.53 -25.90 -22.12
CA PRO A 61 -16.25 -25.74 -21.42
C PRO A 61 -15.42 -27.03 -21.40
N TRP A 62 -16.09 -28.19 -21.34
CA TRP A 62 -15.44 -29.50 -21.37
C TRP A 62 -14.82 -29.88 -22.71
N ASP A 63 -15.34 -29.40 -23.85
CA ASP A 63 -14.83 -29.81 -25.17
C ASP A 63 -13.46 -29.19 -25.51
N LYS A 64 -13.01 -28.21 -24.71
CA LYS A 64 -11.75 -27.47 -24.90
C LYS A 64 -10.56 -28.09 -24.15
N VAL A 65 -10.78 -29.12 -23.33
CA VAL A 65 -9.71 -29.78 -22.55
C VAL A 65 -8.82 -30.61 -23.49
N LYS A 66 -7.52 -30.29 -23.55
CA LYS A 66 -6.53 -30.93 -24.42
C LYS A 66 -5.73 -31.98 -23.64
N VAL A 67 -5.34 -33.08 -24.32
CA VAL A 67 -4.31 -34.00 -23.82
C VAL A 67 -2.95 -33.34 -24.01
N LEU A 68 -2.24 -33.12 -22.91
CA LEU A 68 -0.89 -32.58 -22.90
C LEU A 68 0.14 -33.72 -22.93
N SER A 69 1.29 -33.46 -23.54
CA SER A 69 2.48 -34.30 -23.44
C SER A 69 3.13 -34.17 -22.06
N GLU A 70 3.98 -35.14 -21.69
CA GLU A 70 4.72 -35.11 -20.42
C GLU A 70 5.60 -33.85 -20.29
N GLU A 71 6.20 -33.40 -21.39
CA GLU A 71 7.00 -32.17 -21.45
C GLU A 71 6.13 -30.92 -21.24
N GLU A 72 4.99 -30.80 -21.93
CA GLU A 72 4.05 -29.69 -21.73
C GLU A 72 3.51 -29.65 -20.29
N ILE A 73 3.29 -30.81 -19.66
CA ILE A 73 2.84 -30.90 -18.26
C ILE A 73 3.92 -30.39 -17.32
N ALA A 74 5.17 -30.79 -17.53
CA ALA A 74 6.30 -30.36 -16.71
C ALA A 74 6.51 -28.83 -16.80
N GLU A 75 6.50 -28.27 -18.02
CA GLU A 75 6.61 -26.82 -18.24
C GLU A 75 5.46 -26.06 -17.56
N GLN A 76 4.22 -26.52 -17.71
CA GLN A 76 3.06 -25.89 -17.07
C GLN A 76 3.12 -26.00 -15.55
N ARG A 77 3.66 -27.10 -15.02
CA ARG A 77 3.84 -27.29 -13.57
C ARG A 77 4.82 -26.29 -13.00
N GLU A 78 5.96 -26.09 -13.65
CA GLU A 78 6.96 -25.10 -13.22
C GLU A 78 6.40 -23.68 -13.32
N ALA A 79 5.74 -23.35 -14.43
CA ALA A 79 5.10 -22.05 -14.62
C ALA A 79 4.01 -21.77 -13.58
N PHE A 80 3.18 -22.78 -13.27
CA PHE A 80 2.15 -22.68 -12.24
C PHE A 80 2.75 -22.44 -10.86
N ILE A 81 3.72 -23.27 -10.42
CA ILE A 81 4.36 -23.12 -9.12
C ILE A 81 5.02 -21.75 -9.01
N HIS A 82 5.72 -21.31 -10.05
CA HIS A 82 6.38 -20.02 -10.07
C HIS A 82 5.39 -18.85 -9.97
N ALA A 83 4.31 -18.85 -10.75
CA ALA A 83 3.31 -17.79 -10.74
C ALA A 83 2.59 -17.70 -9.38
N GLU A 84 2.10 -18.83 -8.86
CA GLU A 84 1.38 -18.89 -7.59
C GLU A 84 2.29 -18.52 -6.41
N THR A 85 3.55 -18.99 -6.41
CA THR A 85 4.53 -18.61 -5.39
C THR A 85 4.73 -17.09 -5.35
N ARG A 86 4.84 -16.45 -6.52
CA ARG A 86 5.02 -15.00 -6.61
C ARG A 86 3.81 -14.23 -6.11
N ASP A 87 2.60 -14.70 -6.37
CA ASP A 87 1.39 -14.02 -5.90
C ASP A 87 1.20 -14.18 -4.39
N ILE A 88 1.54 -15.35 -3.83
CA ILE A 88 1.62 -15.56 -2.38
C ILE A 88 2.67 -14.62 -1.76
N ASP A 89 3.88 -14.60 -2.31
CA ASP A 89 4.99 -13.77 -1.79
C ASP A 89 4.64 -12.29 -1.81
N ARG A 90 3.98 -11.81 -2.88
CA ARG A 90 3.51 -10.41 -2.98
C ARG A 90 2.58 -10.05 -1.83
N GLY A 91 1.55 -10.86 -1.58
CA GLY A 91 0.59 -10.61 -0.50
C GLY A 91 1.24 -10.65 0.88
N LEU A 92 2.18 -11.59 1.09
CA LEU A 92 2.90 -11.69 2.35
C LEU A 92 3.89 -10.54 2.57
N TRP A 93 4.53 -10.04 1.51
CA TRP A 93 5.35 -8.83 1.59
C TRP A 93 4.54 -7.61 2.00
N GLU A 94 3.35 -7.41 1.41
CA GLU A 94 2.45 -6.32 1.82
C GLU A 94 2.09 -6.44 3.31
N GLN A 95 1.79 -7.65 3.78
CA GLN A 95 1.51 -7.90 5.20
C GLN A 95 2.73 -7.64 6.11
N VAL A 96 3.94 -8.02 5.69
CA VAL A 96 5.18 -7.72 6.44
C VAL A 96 5.39 -6.22 6.57
N VAL A 97 5.20 -5.46 5.49
CA VAL A 97 5.34 -4.00 5.47
C VAL A 97 4.31 -3.35 6.40
N GLU A 98 3.06 -3.81 6.36
CA GLU A 98 1.99 -3.31 7.23
C GLU A 98 2.28 -3.63 8.71
N ALA A 99 2.54 -4.90 9.03
CA ALA A 99 2.73 -5.37 10.40
C ALA A 99 3.99 -4.81 11.08
N SER A 100 5.04 -4.53 10.30
CA SER A 100 6.27 -3.91 10.81
C SER A 100 6.14 -2.41 11.05
N GLY A 101 5.13 -1.75 10.45
CA GLY A 101 4.92 -0.31 10.56
C GLY A 101 6.02 0.55 9.91
N ILE A 102 6.91 -0.04 9.10
CA ILE A 102 8.01 0.68 8.46
C ILE A 102 7.53 1.79 7.53
N GLU A 103 6.30 1.72 7.04
CA GLU A 103 5.72 2.77 6.19
C GLU A 103 5.76 4.15 6.83
N LYS A 104 5.76 4.22 8.17
CA LYS A 104 5.87 5.48 8.91
C LYS A 104 7.24 6.13 8.75
N LEU A 105 8.27 5.34 8.45
CA LEU A 105 9.62 5.81 8.18
C LEU A 105 9.79 6.25 6.73
N MET A 106 8.85 5.90 5.85
CA MET A 106 8.95 6.13 4.42
C MET A 106 8.30 7.44 3.96
N ASP A 107 8.94 8.15 3.04
CA ASP A 107 8.30 9.25 2.30
C ASP A 107 7.51 8.74 1.09
N THR A 108 6.73 9.62 0.45
CA THR A 108 5.90 9.25 -0.71
C THR A 108 6.69 8.51 -1.79
N GLN A 109 7.94 8.93 -2.07
CA GLN A 109 8.77 8.31 -3.11
C GLN A 109 9.29 6.94 -2.67
N SER A 110 9.73 6.75 -1.43
CA SER A 110 10.16 5.43 -0.95
C SER A 110 9.01 4.43 -0.95
N LYS A 111 7.78 4.87 -0.65
CA LYS A 111 6.59 4.01 -0.78
C LYS A 111 6.35 3.59 -2.22
N GLU A 112 6.48 4.52 -3.17
CA GLU A 112 6.39 4.20 -4.60
C GLU A 112 7.42 3.17 -5.03
N GLU A 113 8.67 3.32 -4.59
CA GLU A 113 9.76 2.42 -4.92
C GLU A 113 9.52 1.02 -4.35
N LEU A 114 9.17 0.92 -3.06
CA LEU A 114 8.88 -0.36 -2.41
C LEU A 114 7.68 -1.07 -3.06
N TYR A 115 6.53 -0.40 -3.12
CA TYR A 115 5.35 -1.01 -3.71
C TYR A 115 5.46 -1.20 -5.22
N GLY A 116 6.33 -0.46 -5.89
CA GLY A 116 6.73 -0.70 -7.27
C GLY A 116 7.51 -1.99 -7.41
N SER A 117 8.53 -2.21 -6.57
CA SER A 117 9.33 -3.44 -6.59
C SER A 117 8.47 -4.66 -6.23
N LEU A 118 7.57 -4.54 -5.25
CA LEU A 118 6.62 -5.61 -4.89
C LEU A 118 5.68 -5.98 -6.06
N ARG A 119 5.43 -5.05 -6.99
CA ARG A 119 4.58 -5.32 -8.15
C ARG A 119 5.33 -5.85 -9.37
N SER A 120 6.65 -5.69 -9.38
CA SER A 120 7.51 -5.98 -10.52
C SER A 120 7.96 -7.44 -10.59
N ASP A 121 8.60 -7.80 -11.70
CA ASP A 121 9.27 -9.10 -11.84
C ASP A 121 10.44 -9.26 -10.86
N ASP A 122 11.03 -8.16 -10.40
CA ASP A 122 12.15 -8.10 -9.44
C ASP A 122 11.70 -8.20 -7.97
N LEU A 123 10.56 -8.86 -7.69
CA LEU A 123 10.08 -9.14 -6.33
C LEU A 123 11.14 -9.96 -5.57
N PRO A 124 11.68 -9.48 -4.43
CA PRO A 124 12.62 -10.25 -3.63
C PRO A 124 11.94 -11.52 -3.08
N GLU A 125 12.66 -12.63 -3.06
CA GLU A 125 12.17 -13.86 -2.43
C GLU A 125 11.84 -13.59 -0.96
N LEU A 126 10.69 -14.09 -0.49
CA LEU A 126 10.24 -13.90 0.89
C LEU A 126 11.02 -14.81 1.87
N THR A 127 12.28 -14.48 2.10
CA THR A 127 13.15 -15.15 3.09
C THR A 127 13.31 -14.30 4.34
N ILE A 128 13.70 -14.92 5.45
CA ILE A 128 13.99 -14.23 6.72
C ILE A 128 15.02 -13.12 6.49
N ASP A 129 16.12 -13.45 5.80
CA ASP A 129 17.21 -12.51 5.53
C ASP A 129 16.76 -11.34 4.64
N ASN A 130 15.99 -11.60 3.58
CA ASN A 130 15.52 -10.53 2.70
C ASN A 130 14.52 -9.60 3.40
N ILE A 131 13.64 -10.16 4.25
CA ILE A 131 12.73 -9.37 5.09
C ILE A 131 13.53 -8.46 5.99
N TRP A 132 14.45 -9.01 6.80
CA TRP A 132 15.25 -8.21 7.72
C TRP A 132 16.11 -7.18 7.00
N ALA A 133 16.76 -7.54 5.89
CA ALA A 133 17.54 -6.60 5.09
C ALA A 133 16.69 -5.42 4.59
N THR A 134 15.43 -5.67 4.22
CA THR A 134 14.50 -4.60 3.79
C THR A 134 14.11 -3.70 4.97
N LEU A 135 13.77 -4.30 6.11
CA LEU A 135 13.38 -3.55 7.32
C LEU A 135 14.55 -2.71 7.87
N GLU A 136 15.75 -3.28 7.93
CA GLU A 136 16.98 -2.61 8.38
C GLU A 136 17.34 -1.46 7.45
N LYS A 137 17.29 -1.67 6.13
CA LYS A 137 17.53 -0.60 5.16
C LYS A 137 16.66 0.62 5.42
N PHE A 138 15.34 0.44 5.59
CA PHE A 138 14.44 1.57 5.85
C PHE A 138 14.66 2.23 7.21
N ARG A 139 15.12 1.46 8.20
CA ARG A 139 15.49 1.99 9.51
C ARG A 139 16.74 2.85 9.43
N ASP A 140 17.77 2.38 8.73
CA ASP A 140 19.06 3.07 8.60
C ASP A 140 18.91 4.33 7.72
N ASP A 141 18.17 4.22 6.62
CA ASP A 141 17.89 5.34 5.72
C ASP A 141 16.83 6.32 6.27
N SER A 142 16.22 6.02 7.43
CA SER A 142 15.03 6.75 7.93
C SER A 142 15.26 8.26 8.08
N HIS A 143 16.47 8.66 8.48
CA HIS A 143 16.83 10.07 8.60
C HIS A 143 16.86 10.80 7.25
N ASP A 144 17.50 10.19 6.26
CA ASP A 144 17.63 10.77 4.92
C ASP A 144 16.29 10.76 4.18
N ILE A 145 15.51 9.69 4.34
CA ILE A 145 14.14 9.60 3.82
C ILE A 145 13.27 10.71 4.43
N PHE A 146 13.42 10.98 5.71
CA PHE A 146 12.70 12.07 6.38
C PHE A 146 13.09 13.45 5.82
N GLN A 147 14.40 13.75 5.71
CA GLN A 147 14.87 15.01 5.14
C GLN A 147 14.44 15.20 3.68
N ARG A 148 14.51 14.13 2.87
CA ARG A 148 14.04 14.13 1.49
C ARG A 148 12.53 14.33 1.39
N GLY A 149 11.76 13.71 2.27
CA GLY A 149 10.31 13.89 2.37
C GLY A 149 9.94 15.36 2.60
N ILE A 150 10.60 16.02 3.55
CA ILE A 150 10.49 17.47 3.79
C ILE A 150 10.76 18.24 2.50
N ALA A 151 11.93 18.05 1.89
CA ALA A 151 12.31 18.78 0.68
C ALA A 151 11.32 18.55 -0.48
N ASN A 152 10.82 17.32 -0.65
CA ASN A 152 9.85 16.94 -1.67
C ASN A 152 8.50 17.63 -1.48
N VAL A 153 8.01 17.73 -0.25
CA VAL A 153 6.80 18.50 0.05
C VAL A 153 7.02 19.97 -0.32
N PHE A 154 8.07 20.60 0.22
CA PHE A 154 8.26 22.06 0.10
C PHE A 154 8.63 22.51 -1.32
N SER A 155 9.38 21.69 -2.07
CA SER A 155 9.70 21.98 -3.47
C SER A 155 8.46 22.02 -4.35
N LYS A 156 7.51 21.10 -4.11
CA LYS A 156 6.23 20.95 -4.84
C LYS A 156 5.13 21.90 -4.38
N LEU A 157 5.37 22.77 -3.39
CA LEU A 157 4.42 23.84 -3.05
C LEU A 157 4.40 24.91 -4.14
N ASP A 158 3.20 25.41 -4.45
CA ASP A 158 3.02 26.56 -5.34
C ASP A 158 3.80 27.76 -4.80
N ARG A 159 4.43 28.53 -5.70
CA ARG A 159 5.28 29.68 -5.36
C ARG A 159 4.56 30.70 -4.46
N ARG A 160 3.23 30.80 -4.55
CA ARG A 160 2.41 31.68 -3.70
C ARG A 160 2.38 31.28 -2.22
N PHE A 161 2.82 30.07 -1.90
CA PHE A 161 2.82 29.50 -0.54
C PHE A 161 4.23 29.23 -0.01
N LYS A 162 5.26 29.62 -0.76
CA LYS A 162 6.64 29.71 -0.27
C LYS A 162 6.80 31.09 0.36
N SER A 163 7.23 31.16 1.63
CA SER A 163 7.58 32.44 2.25
C SER A 163 8.72 33.12 1.49
N HIS A 164 8.79 34.44 1.58
CA HIS A 164 9.93 35.21 1.05
C HIS A 164 11.25 34.91 1.79
N ASP A 165 11.16 34.31 2.97
CA ASP A 165 12.27 33.84 3.78
C ASP A 165 12.33 32.31 3.63
N GLY A 166 13.29 31.78 2.87
CA GLY A 166 13.33 30.38 2.41
C GLY A 166 13.39 29.30 3.51
N PHE A 167 13.40 29.70 4.78
CA PHE A 167 13.47 28.85 5.97
C PHE A 167 12.28 28.99 6.92
N LYS A 168 11.24 29.74 6.55
CA LYS A 168 10.01 29.84 7.34
C LYS A 168 8.89 29.05 6.68
N ILE A 169 8.16 28.27 7.47
CA ILE A 169 6.90 27.69 7.02
C ILE A 169 5.86 28.75 7.36
N GLY A 170 5.13 29.26 6.35
CA GLY A 170 4.00 30.13 6.62
C GLY A 170 2.98 29.39 7.49
N SER A 171 2.11 30.11 8.21
CA SER A 171 1.08 29.51 9.09
C SER A 171 0.03 28.63 8.36
N ARG A 172 0.26 28.33 7.07
CA ARG A 172 -0.68 27.73 6.14
C ARG A 172 0.02 26.92 5.05
N ILE A 173 -0.33 25.64 4.94
CA ILE A 173 0.01 24.77 3.81
C ILE A 173 -1.27 24.46 3.03
N ILE A 174 -1.24 24.56 1.69
CA ILE A 174 -2.37 24.25 0.82
C ILE A 174 -2.02 23.12 -0.15
N PHE A 175 -2.79 22.03 -0.12
CA PHE A 175 -2.76 20.97 -1.12
C PHE A 175 -3.87 21.18 -2.15
N ASN A 176 -3.50 21.51 -3.38
CA ASN A 176 -4.46 21.61 -4.50
C ASN A 176 -4.97 20.22 -4.90
N GLU A 177 -6.25 20.13 -5.25
CA GLU A 177 -6.92 18.88 -5.64
C GLU A 177 -6.72 17.76 -4.61
N ALA A 178 -6.74 18.13 -3.32
CA ALA A 178 -6.54 17.21 -2.21
C ALA A 178 -7.59 16.11 -2.17
N LEU A 179 -8.83 16.48 -2.49
CA LEU A 179 -9.97 15.58 -2.60
C LEU A 179 -10.41 15.47 -4.07
N ASN A 180 -10.86 14.28 -4.46
CA ASN A 180 -11.43 14.02 -5.77
C ASN A 180 -12.87 14.57 -5.88
N GLU A 181 -13.53 14.31 -7.01
CA GLU A 181 -14.89 14.79 -7.24
C GLU A 181 -15.98 14.15 -6.37
N TYR A 182 -15.66 13.09 -5.62
CA TYR A 182 -16.56 12.38 -4.71
C TYR A 182 -16.28 12.66 -3.23
N GLY A 183 -15.40 13.63 -2.93
CA GLY A 183 -15.10 14.05 -1.55
C GLY A 183 -14.15 13.11 -0.78
N SER A 184 -13.53 12.13 -1.45
CA SER A 184 -12.46 11.30 -0.88
C SER A 184 -11.08 11.76 -1.32
N TRP A 185 -10.03 11.29 -0.63
CA TRP A 185 -8.64 11.63 -0.97
C TRP A 185 -8.35 11.39 -2.45
N ASN A 186 -7.64 12.33 -3.07
CA ASN A 186 -7.16 12.19 -4.43
C ASN A 186 -5.93 11.27 -4.46
N TYR A 187 -6.18 9.96 -4.39
CA TYR A 187 -5.14 8.94 -4.41
C TYR A 187 -4.29 8.96 -5.69
N TYR A 188 -4.83 9.43 -6.81
CA TYR A 188 -4.06 9.62 -8.04
C TYR A 188 -2.96 10.68 -7.86
N ARG A 189 -3.23 11.73 -7.09
CA ARG A 189 -2.25 12.79 -6.77
C ARG A 189 -1.48 12.55 -5.48
N LYS A 190 -1.78 11.46 -4.75
CA LYS A 190 -1.15 11.05 -3.48
C LYS A 190 -1.14 12.18 -2.46
N THR A 191 -2.23 12.93 -2.41
CA THR A 191 -2.35 14.13 -1.58
C THR A 191 -2.42 13.77 -0.10
N ASP A 192 -2.94 12.59 0.23
CA ASP A 192 -2.95 12.05 1.59
C ASP A 192 -1.55 11.66 2.07
N ASP A 193 -0.75 10.99 1.24
CA ASP A 193 0.63 10.67 1.57
C ASP A 193 1.49 11.92 1.72
N ARG A 194 1.33 12.91 0.84
CA ARG A 194 2.03 14.19 0.95
C ARG A 194 1.63 14.99 2.20
N LEU A 195 0.35 14.93 2.60
CA LEU A 195 -0.11 15.49 3.86
C LEU A 195 0.51 14.76 5.04
N ARG A 196 0.60 13.43 4.98
CA ARG A 196 1.24 12.64 6.04
C ARG A 196 2.73 12.91 6.15
N ASP A 197 3.42 13.17 5.04
CA ASP A 197 4.82 13.61 5.08
C ASP A 197 4.98 14.95 5.83
N VAL A 198 4.07 15.89 5.63
CA VAL A 198 4.01 17.16 6.39
C VAL A 198 3.70 16.92 7.87
N GLU A 199 2.66 16.13 8.14
CA GLU A 199 2.24 15.82 9.50
C GLU A 199 3.37 15.18 10.30
N ARG A 200 4.00 14.14 9.73
CA ARG A 200 5.16 13.44 10.28
C ARG A 200 6.32 14.40 10.55
N THR A 201 6.58 15.34 9.64
CA THR A 201 7.61 16.37 9.84
C THR A 201 7.42 17.13 11.13
N PHE A 202 6.18 17.57 11.43
CA PHE A 202 5.91 18.30 12.66
C PHE A 202 6.10 17.44 13.92
N PHE A 203 5.57 16.21 13.94
CA PHE A 203 5.74 15.32 15.09
C PHE A 203 7.21 14.99 15.37
N VAL A 204 7.99 14.67 14.34
CA VAL A 204 9.42 14.38 14.50
C VAL A 204 10.19 15.60 15.00
N LEU A 205 9.89 16.81 14.49
CA LEU A 205 10.52 18.06 14.96
C LEU A 205 10.14 18.41 16.40
N ASP A 206 8.90 18.13 16.80
CA ASP A 206 8.40 18.36 18.15
C ASP A 206 8.82 17.23 19.13
N GLY A 207 9.51 16.18 18.64
CA GLY A 207 9.95 15.04 19.45
C GLY A 207 8.81 14.10 19.89
N GLU A 208 7.67 14.18 19.21
CA GLU A 208 6.45 13.43 19.50
C GLU A 208 6.33 12.18 18.60
N PRO A 209 5.63 11.12 19.07
CA PRO A 209 5.38 9.94 18.24
C PRO A 209 4.48 10.26 17.05
N VAL A 210 4.83 9.76 15.87
CA VAL A 210 4.02 9.93 14.65
C VAL A 210 2.74 9.10 14.78
N PRO A 211 1.54 9.70 14.62
CA PRO A 211 0.27 9.00 14.75
C PRO A 211 0.03 8.02 13.59
N GLU A 212 -0.79 7.00 13.84
CA GLU A 212 -1.32 6.12 12.78
C GLU A 212 -2.16 6.90 11.76
N LYS A 213 -2.31 6.36 10.53
CA LYS A 213 -3.06 7.04 9.44
C LYS A 213 -4.43 7.53 9.90
N TYR A 214 -5.16 6.61 10.51
CA TYR A 214 -6.54 6.81 10.92
C TYR A 214 -6.65 7.76 12.13
N MET A 215 -5.57 7.96 12.88
CA MET A 215 -5.51 8.88 14.02
C MET A 215 -5.01 10.28 13.64
N GLY A 216 -4.25 10.40 12.55
CA GLY A 216 -3.74 11.68 12.05
C GLY A 216 -4.77 12.50 11.26
N ILE A 217 -4.33 13.64 10.73
CA ILE A 217 -5.15 14.56 9.92
C ILE A 217 -5.73 13.83 8.70
N ALA A 218 -4.95 12.94 8.07
CA ALA A 218 -5.41 12.17 6.91
C ALA A 218 -6.66 11.33 7.23
N GLY A 219 -6.65 10.62 8.37
CA GLY A 219 -7.79 9.85 8.85
C GLY A 219 -8.96 10.70 9.33
N LEU A 220 -8.69 11.87 9.91
CA LEU A 220 -9.73 12.83 10.30
C LEU A 220 -10.54 13.33 9.09
N VAL A 221 -9.84 13.66 8.00
CA VAL A 221 -10.46 14.06 6.72
C VAL A 221 -11.25 12.90 6.12
N GLU A 222 -10.72 11.68 6.20
CA GLU A 222 -11.39 10.48 5.71
C GLU A 222 -12.68 10.16 6.49
N ARG A 223 -12.71 10.37 7.81
CA ARG A 223 -13.94 10.23 8.63
C ARG A 223 -15.05 11.21 8.27
N HIS A 224 -14.69 12.37 7.74
CA HIS A 224 -15.63 13.40 7.29
C HIS A 224 -15.87 13.36 5.78
N ALA A 225 -15.27 12.40 5.08
CA ALA A 225 -15.54 12.17 3.66
C ALA A 225 -17.01 11.80 3.46
N THR A 226 -17.72 12.66 2.74
CA THR A 226 -19.12 12.46 2.37
C THR A 226 -19.28 12.53 0.86
N TRP A 227 -20.24 11.76 0.35
CA TRP A 227 -20.61 11.74 -1.06
C TRP A 227 -21.25 13.06 -1.52
N ASP A 228 -21.86 13.85 -0.61
CA ASP A 228 -22.43 15.16 -0.93
C ASP A 228 -21.48 16.30 -0.53
N LYS A 229 -20.92 16.98 -1.53
CA LYS A 229 -20.01 18.12 -1.36
C LYS A 229 -20.60 19.26 -0.54
N LYS A 230 -21.92 19.42 -0.51
CA LYS A 230 -22.57 20.50 0.26
C LYS A 230 -22.46 20.28 1.77
N ASP A 231 -22.37 19.02 2.17
CA ASP A 231 -22.32 18.60 3.57
C ASP A 231 -20.88 18.41 4.07
N TYR A 232 -19.89 18.56 3.18
CA TYR A 232 -18.49 18.50 3.57
C TYR A 232 -18.17 19.67 4.50
N PRO A 233 -17.60 19.43 5.70
CA PRO A 233 -17.29 20.50 6.63
C PRO A 233 -16.29 21.46 6.00
N LYS A 234 -16.66 22.73 5.91
CA LYS A 234 -15.75 23.78 5.43
C LYS A 234 -14.54 23.93 6.33
N ILE A 235 -14.67 23.59 7.60
CA ILE A 235 -13.55 23.49 8.55
C ILE A 235 -13.69 22.18 9.32
N ILE A 236 -12.60 21.42 9.47
CA ILE A 236 -12.52 20.28 10.39
C ILE A 236 -11.48 20.63 11.44
N GLU A 237 -11.92 20.78 12.68
CA GLU A 237 -11.06 21.03 13.84
C GLU A 237 -10.85 19.71 14.58
N SER A 238 -9.68 19.53 15.16
CA SER A 238 -9.35 18.36 15.97
C SER A 238 -9.08 18.80 17.40
N GLU A 239 -9.76 18.19 18.37
CA GLU A 239 -9.45 18.38 19.79
C GLU A 239 -8.06 17.81 20.16
N ASP A 240 -7.60 16.79 19.44
CA ASP A 240 -6.26 16.19 19.58
C ASP A 240 -5.16 17.03 18.92
N PHE A 241 -5.53 17.89 17.95
CA PHE A 241 -4.64 18.81 17.23
C PHE A 241 -5.21 20.23 17.19
N PRO A 242 -5.27 20.95 18.33
CA PRO A 242 -5.98 22.23 18.45
C PRO A 242 -5.39 23.35 17.58
N ASP A 243 -4.13 23.22 17.14
CA ASP A 243 -3.49 24.19 16.26
C ASP A 243 -3.77 23.93 14.77
N LYS A 244 -4.43 22.82 14.43
CA LYS A 244 -4.59 22.32 13.05
C LYS A 244 -6.05 22.38 12.60
N ALA A 245 -6.41 23.49 11.97
CA ALA A 245 -7.69 23.64 11.28
C ALA A 245 -7.56 23.22 9.81
N PHE A 246 -8.41 22.26 9.42
CA PHE A 246 -8.66 21.92 8.02
C PHE A 246 -9.61 22.95 7.42
N GLN A 247 -9.43 23.38 6.18
CA GLN A 247 -10.42 24.17 5.46
C GLN A 247 -10.54 23.70 4.01
N GLU A 248 -11.74 23.30 3.59
CA GLU A 248 -12.03 23.03 2.18
C GLU A 248 -12.42 24.34 1.49
N ARG A 249 -11.72 24.66 0.40
CA ARG A 249 -12.20 25.60 -0.62
C ARG A 249 -11.89 25.06 -2.00
N GLN A 250 -12.89 24.60 -2.73
CA GLN A 250 -12.78 24.17 -4.13
C GLN A 250 -11.61 23.20 -4.38
N HIS A 251 -11.64 22.05 -3.69
CA HIS A 251 -10.66 20.96 -3.80
C HIS A 251 -9.30 21.24 -3.16
N GLN A 252 -9.16 22.29 -2.35
CA GLN A 252 -7.93 22.60 -1.62
C GLN A 252 -8.02 22.12 -0.17
N CYS A 253 -6.97 21.45 0.34
CA CYS A 253 -6.83 21.11 1.76
C CYS A 253 -5.88 22.12 2.43
N LEU A 254 -6.33 22.69 3.55
CA LEU A 254 -5.59 23.62 4.38
C LEU A 254 -5.04 22.88 5.61
N VAL A 255 -3.77 23.08 5.95
CA VAL A 255 -3.24 22.76 7.28
C VAL A 255 -2.76 24.06 7.90
N LEU A 256 -3.41 24.48 8.99
CA LEU A 256 -2.98 25.62 9.81
C LEU A 256 -2.13 25.12 10.99
N ARG A 257 -1.21 25.95 11.48
CA ARG A 257 -0.58 25.82 12.82
C ARG A 257 -0.68 27.21 13.46
N GLU A 258 -1.37 27.35 14.59
CA GLU A 258 -1.15 28.51 15.46
C GLU A 258 0.24 28.43 16.09
N GLU A 259 0.96 29.55 16.13
CA GLU A 259 2.33 29.62 16.64
C GLU A 259 2.40 29.13 18.10
N ARG A 260 2.75 27.87 18.32
CA ARG A 260 3.32 27.46 19.61
C ARG A 260 4.73 28.02 19.67
N SER A 261 4.91 29.03 20.52
CA SER A 261 6.15 29.66 20.94
C SER A 261 7.29 28.65 21.15
N SER A 262 7.98 28.29 20.08
CA SER A 262 9.23 27.54 20.11
C SER A 262 10.13 28.18 19.08
N ASN A 263 11.17 28.85 19.55
CA ASN A 263 12.23 29.44 18.74
C ASN A 263 12.84 28.39 17.81
N LEU A 264 12.29 28.20 16.61
CA LEU A 264 12.92 27.44 15.54
C LEU A 264 13.82 28.39 14.75
N ALA A 265 14.97 28.72 15.36
CA ALA A 265 16.15 29.07 14.61
C ALA A 265 16.63 27.81 13.87
N LEU A 266 16.04 27.54 12.70
CA LEU A 266 16.51 26.49 11.80
C LEU A 266 17.85 26.91 11.20
N PHE A 267 18.90 26.19 11.59
CA PHE A 267 20.26 26.19 11.02
C PHE A 267 21.08 27.48 11.10
N ASN A 268 21.88 27.61 12.16
CA ASN A 268 23.23 28.17 12.07
C ASN A 268 24.19 26.97 12.01
N MET A 269 24.73 26.65 10.83
CA MET A 269 25.82 25.69 10.68
C MET A 269 27.15 26.42 10.93
N ASN A 270 27.89 25.96 11.93
CA ASN A 270 29.36 25.95 11.91
C ASN A 270 29.78 24.51 11.66
#